data_AF-A0A2I1CF74-F1
#
_entry.id   AF-A0A2I1CF74-F1
#
_cell.length_a   1.000
_cell.length_b   1.000
_cell.length_c   1.000
_cell.angle_alpha   90.00
_cell.angle_beta   90.00
_cell.angle_gamma   90.00
#
_symmetry.space_group_name_H-M   'P 1'
#
loop_
_entity.id
_entity.type
_entity.pdbx_description
1 polymer ?
#
loop_
_entity_poly.entity_id
_entity_poly.type
_entity_poly.pdbx_seq_one_letter_code
_entity_poly.pdbx_strand_id
1 'polypeptide(L)'
;MATVYSAHQPTSLREVSEPTLDGVGYRWILTPTERSHIAAMLNCDTSDIALNGNIMAQDRQVCKGCGKFSGLDDLVHNAKHLAVHSPTFMLDILKNGPKNGSPPHALSCSSCGVMYDGEFSWPFPENWAD
;
A
#
# COMPACT_ATOMS: atom_id res chain seq x y z
N MET A 1 -9.36 -12.25 28.20
CA MET A 1 -10.21 -12.42 27.01
C MET A 1 -9.73 -11.42 25.96
N ALA A 2 -9.11 -11.89 24.88
CA ALA A 2 -8.69 -11.01 23.80
C ALA A 2 -9.90 -10.76 22.89
N THR A 3 -10.41 -9.54 22.88
CA THR A 3 -11.39 -9.11 21.90
C THR A 3 -10.70 -9.12 20.54
N VAL A 4 -11.02 -10.13 19.72
CA VAL A 4 -10.60 -10.13 18.32
C VAL A 4 -11.43 -9.05 17.65
N TYR A 5 -10.88 -7.85 17.52
CA TYR A 5 -11.44 -6.86 16.61
C TYR A 5 -11.30 -7.46 15.21
N SER A 6 -12.38 -8.03 14.70
CA SER A 6 -12.46 -8.37 13.29
C SER A 6 -12.40 -7.06 12.54
N ALA A 7 -11.20 -6.68 12.07
CA ALA A 7 -11.04 -5.48 11.27
C ALA A 7 -12.00 -5.57 10.08
N HIS A 8 -12.77 -4.52 9.85
CA HIS A 8 -13.72 -4.46 8.75
C HIS A 8 -12.96 -4.69 7.43
N GLN A 9 -13.32 -5.78 6.72
CA GLN A 9 -12.77 -6.04 5.40
C GLN A 9 -13.61 -5.25 4.38
N PRO A 10 -12.98 -4.38 3.57
CA PRO A 10 -13.69 -3.59 2.57
C PRO A 10 -14.42 -4.48 1.56
N THR A 11 -15.60 -4.04 1.13
CA THR A 11 -16.44 -4.81 0.19
C THR A 11 -16.50 -4.21 -1.21
N SER A 12 -16.03 -2.97 -1.37
CA SER A 12 -16.04 -2.29 -2.66
C SER A 12 -14.78 -1.45 -2.88
N LEU A 13 -14.39 -1.25 -4.15
CA LEU A 13 -13.24 -0.41 -4.50
C LEU A 13 -13.41 1.03 -4.01
N ARG A 14 -14.64 1.55 -4.01
CA ARG A 14 -14.94 2.93 -3.59
C ARG A 14 -14.66 3.20 -2.11
N GLU A 15 -14.58 2.15 -1.28
CA GLU A 15 -14.22 2.28 0.14
C GLU A 15 -12.71 2.43 0.34
N VAL A 16 -11.91 1.97 -0.62
CA VAL A 16 -10.45 1.83 -0.49
C VAL A 16 -9.66 2.60 -1.53
N SER A 17 -10.34 3.21 -2.49
CA SER A 17 -9.72 3.89 -3.60
C SER A 17 -10.65 4.98 -4.15
N GLU A 18 -10.04 6.12 -4.44
CA GLU A 18 -10.72 7.28 -5.01
C GLU A 18 -9.82 7.90 -6.10
N PRO A 19 -10.37 8.36 -7.23
CA PRO A 19 -9.58 9.10 -8.22
C PRO A 19 -9.03 10.39 -7.61
N THR A 20 -7.81 10.78 -7.99
CA THR A 20 -7.23 12.06 -7.60
C THR A 20 -7.97 13.23 -8.28
N LEU A 21 -7.91 14.42 -7.67
CA LEU A 21 -8.62 15.60 -8.18
C LEU A 21 -8.15 16.04 -9.58
N ASP A 22 -6.89 15.81 -9.90
CA ASP A 22 -6.29 16.07 -11.23
C ASP A 22 -6.61 14.97 -12.26
N GLY A 23 -7.22 13.86 -11.84
CA GLY A 23 -7.55 12.72 -12.68
C GLY A 23 -6.35 11.89 -13.16
N VAL A 24 -5.14 12.15 -12.65
CA VAL A 24 -3.89 11.51 -13.09
C VAL A 24 -3.63 10.19 -12.36
N GLY A 25 -4.34 9.92 -11.26
CA GLY A 25 -4.19 8.68 -10.52
C GLY A 25 -5.33 8.38 -9.57
N TYR A 26 -5.04 7.49 -8.63
CA TYR A 26 -5.94 7.00 -7.61
C TYR A 26 -5.25 7.09 -6.26
N ARG A 27 -5.95 7.65 -5.28
CA ARG A 27 -5.53 7.57 -3.88
C ARG A 27 -6.02 6.27 -3.30
N TRP A 28 -5.09 5.35 -3.07
CA TRP A 28 -5.35 4.13 -2.32
C TRP A 28 -5.40 4.47 -0.84
N ILE A 29 -6.58 4.39 -0.24
CA ILE A 29 -6.83 4.72 1.16
C ILE A 29 -6.18 3.66 2.04
N LEU A 30 -5.30 4.04 2.97
CA LEU A 30 -4.69 3.07 3.89
C LEU A 30 -5.71 2.62 4.93
N THR A 31 -6.19 1.39 4.79
CA THR A 31 -7.17 0.79 5.70
C THR A 31 -6.54 0.45 7.06
N PRO A 32 -7.35 0.32 8.13
CA PRO A 32 -6.86 -0.18 9.42
C PRO A 32 -6.19 -1.55 9.32
N THR A 33 -6.74 -2.46 8.51
CA THR A 33 -6.19 -3.81 8.29
C THR A 33 -4.80 -3.75 7.67
N GLU A 34 -4.63 -2.97 6.59
CA GLU A 34 -3.32 -2.79 5.95
C GLU A 34 -2.32 -2.13 6.91
N ARG A 35 -2.75 -1.11 7.66
CA ARG A 35 -1.91 -0.43 8.64
C ARG A 35 -1.40 -1.39 9.72
N SER A 36 -2.28 -2.21 10.29
CA SER A 36 -1.90 -3.24 11.26
C SER A 36 -0.96 -4.28 10.65
N HIS A 37 -1.20 -4.67 9.40
CA HIS A 37 -0.34 -5.62 8.70
C HIS A 37 1.07 -5.06 8.46
N ILE A 38 1.18 -3.82 8.00
CA ILE A 38 2.46 -3.12 7.80
C ILE A 38 3.21 -2.98 9.14
N ALA A 39 2.51 -2.55 10.20
CA ALA A 39 3.09 -2.40 11.52
C ALA A 39 3.69 -3.72 12.05
N ALA A 40 2.97 -4.83 11.88
CA ALA A 40 3.47 -6.16 12.21
C ALA A 40 4.68 -6.57 11.35
N MET A 41 4.66 -6.29 10.04
CA MET A 41 5.77 -6.62 9.13
C MET A 41 7.06 -5.86 9.45
N LEU A 42 6.95 -4.61 9.90
CA LEU A 42 8.08 -3.72 10.17
C LEU A 42 8.43 -3.63 11.66
N ASN A 43 7.70 -4.33 12.53
CA ASN A 43 7.86 -4.33 13.98
C ASN A 43 7.82 -2.90 14.56
N CYS A 44 6.77 -2.14 14.20
CA CYS A 44 6.51 -0.78 14.71
C CYS A 44 5.06 -0.65 15.20
N ASP A 45 4.70 0.51 15.76
CA ASP A 45 3.32 0.80 16.14
C ASP A 45 2.51 1.32 14.93
N THR A 46 1.21 1.08 14.90
CA THR A 46 0.34 1.64 13.84
C THR A 46 0.35 3.18 13.76
N SER A 47 0.62 3.85 14.89
CA SER A 47 0.79 5.30 15.00
C SER A 47 2.11 5.80 14.44
N ASP A 48 3.09 4.92 14.23
CA ASP A 48 4.32 5.25 13.52
C ASP A 48 4.11 5.46 12.02
N ILE A 49 2.98 5.02 11.46
CA ILE A 49 2.68 5.17 10.03
C ILE A 49 1.88 6.47 9.85
N ALA A 50 2.51 7.53 9.34
CA ALA A 50 1.86 8.84 9.22
C ALA A 50 0.90 8.94 8.02
N LEU A 51 1.10 8.08 7.00
CA LEU A 51 0.31 8.11 5.78
C LEU A 51 -1.14 7.66 6.03
N ASN A 52 -2.09 8.29 5.33
CA ASN A 52 -3.49 7.86 5.26
C ASN A 52 -3.83 7.17 3.93
N GLY A 53 -2.85 7.03 3.04
CA GLY A 53 -2.98 6.45 1.72
C GLY A 53 -1.77 6.78 0.85
N ASN A 54 -1.69 6.16 -0.32
CA ASN A 54 -0.66 6.40 -1.34
C ASN A 54 -1.31 6.67 -2.70
N ILE A 55 -0.70 7.52 -3.51
CA ILE A 55 -1.18 7.81 -4.87
C ILE A 55 -0.56 6.80 -5.84
N MET A 56 -1.39 6.17 -6.66
CA MET A 56 -1.01 5.18 -7.67
C MET A 56 -1.58 5.58 -9.04
N ALA A 57 -0.89 5.20 -10.12
CA ALA A 57 -1.33 5.50 -11.48
C ALA A 57 -2.58 4.69 -11.90
N GLN A 58 -3.00 3.72 -11.09
CA GLN A 58 -4.15 2.86 -11.34
C GLN A 58 -4.96 2.62 -10.07
N ASP A 59 -6.21 2.23 -10.25
CA ASP A 59 -7.08 1.80 -9.16
C ASP A 59 -6.56 0.51 -8.52
N ARG A 60 -7.08 0.16 -7.34
CA ARG A 60 -6.77 -1.11 -6.69
C ARG A 60 -7.31 -2.26 -7.51
N GLN A 61 -6.60 -3.38 -7.51
CA GLN A 61 -7.06 -4.62 -8.13
C GLN A 61 -7.62 -5.57 -7.08
N VAL A 62 -8.61 -6.37 -7.45
CA VAL A 62 -9.06 -7.50 -6.63
C VAL A 62 -8.10 -8.68 -6.88
N CYS A 63 -7.50 -9.21 -5.82
CA CYS A 63 -6.68 -10.40 -5.91
C CYS A 63 -7.52 -11.58 -6.38
N LYS A 64 -7.14 -12.20 -7.50
CA LYS A 64 -7.83 -13.36 -8.08
C LYS A 64 -7.75 -14.63 -7.20
N GLY A 65 -6.83 -14.66 -6.23
CA GLY A 65 -6.64 -15.79 -5.32
C GLY A 65 -7.51 -15.74 -4.07
N CYS A 66 -7.56 -14.58 -3.38
CA CYS A 66 -8.23 -14.47 -2.08
C CYS A 66 -9.25 -13.32 -1.98
N GLY A 67 -9.45 -12.54 -3.05
CA GLY A 67 -10.40 -11.43 -3.07
C GLY A 67 -9.95 -10.16 -2.32
N LYS A 68 -8.77 -10.15 -1.69
CA LYS A 68 -8.17 -8.95 -1.10
C LYS A 68 -7.92 -7.88 -2.17
N PHE A 69 -8.24 -6.62 -1.88
CA PHE A 69 -7.83 -5.50 -2.74
C PHE A 69 -6.32 -5.23 -2.62
N SER A 70 -5.66 -4.91 -3.73
CA SER A 70 -4.26 -4.50 -3.76
C SER A 70 -4.05 -3.29 -2.87
N GLY A 71 -2.93 -3.24 -2.15
CA GLY A 71 -2.74 -2.27 -1.08
C GLY A 71 -1.31 -1.82 -0.85
N LEU A 72 -1.13 -0.82 0.02
CA LEU A 72 0.19 -0.39 0.48
C LEU A 72 0.91 -1.52 1.24
N ASP A 73 0.16 -2.38 1.92
CA ASP A 73 0.71 -3.55 2.59
C ASP A 73 1.32 -4.55 1.59
N ASP A 74 0.75 -4.69 0.39
CA ASP A 74 1.34 -5.50 -0.67
C ASP A 74 2.67 -4.89 -1.14
N LEU A 75 2.73 -3.58 -1.34
CA LEU A 75 3.98 -2.88 -1.70
C LEU A 75 5.08 -3.12 -0.65
N VAL A 76 4.77 -2.92 0.63
CA VAL A 76 5.71 -3.16 1.74
C VAL A 76 6.10 -4.62 1.84
N HIS A 77 5.14 -5.54 1.71
CA HIS A 77 5.42 -6.98 1.72
C HIS A 77 6.40 -7.38 0.62
N ASN A 78 6.15 -6.95 -0.62
CA ASN A 78 7.01 -7.30 -1.76
C ASN A 78 8.40 -6.68 -1.61
N ALA A 79 8.52 -5.41 -1.23
CA ALA A 79 9.81 -4.74 -1.01
C ALA A 79 10.64 -5.43 0.10
N LYS A 80 9.97 -5.87 1.18
CA LYS A 80 10.60 -6.62 2.27
C LYS A 80 10.98 -8.04 1.86
N HIS A 81 10.06 -8.77 1.24
CA HIS A 81 10.24 -10.18 0.87
C HIS A 81 11.35 -10.35 -0.18
N LEU A 82 11.43 -9.43 -1.15
CA LEU A 82 12.47 -9.40 -2.17
C LEU A 82 13.77 -8.74 -1.67
N ALA A 83 13.83 -8.30 -0.41
CA ALA A 83 14.97 -7.62 0.21
C ALA A 83 15.48 -6.38 -0.56
N VAL A 84 14.60 -5.70 -1.30
CA VAL A 84 14.93 -4.49 -2.08
C VAL A 84 15.21 -3.30 -1.16
N HIS A 85 14.52 -3.25 -0.02
CA HIS A 85 14.65 -2.18 0.97
C HIS A 85 14.79 -2.74 2.39
N SER A 86 15.56 -2.05 3.23
CA SER A 86 15.62 -2.39 4.65
C SER A 86 14.31 -1.98 5.36
N PRO A 87 13.92 -2.67 6.45
CA PRO A 87 12.77 -2.26 7.26
C PRO A 87 12.86 -0.83 7.77
N THR A 88 14.06 -0.37 8.12
CA THR A 88 14.31 1.00 8.57
C THR A 88 14.04 2.02 7.47
N PHE A 89 14.46 1.74 6.23
CA PHE A 89 14.17 2.59 5.09
C PHE A 89 12.67 2.64 4.80
N MET A 90 12.00 1.48 4.77
CA MET A 90 10.54 1.43 4.56
C MET A 90 9.78 2.22 5.63
N LEU A 91 10.18 2.11 6.90
CA LEU A 91 9.56 2.87 7.98
C LEU A 91 9.78 4.39 7.85
N ASP A 92 10.97 4.82 7.41
CA ASP A 92 11.24 6.24 7.14
C ASP A 92 10.31 6.77 6.03
N ILE A 93 10.06 6.00 4.97
CA ILE A 93 9.10 6.38 3.92
C ILE A 93 7.67 6.50 4.46
N LEU A 94 7.25 5.55 5.30
CA LEU A 94 5.92 5.54 5.89
C LEU A 94 5.70 6.66 6.92
N LYS A 95 6.78 7.18 7.52
CA LYS A 95 6.77 8.32 8.46
C LYS A 95 6.87 9.66 7.76
N ASN A 96 7.80 9.75 6.81
CA ASN A 96 8.31 11.03 6.30
C ASN A 96 8.06 11.20 4.80
N GLY A 97 7.31 10.31 4.18
CA GLY A 97 6.97 10.35 2.76
C GLY A 97 8.05 9.79 1.83
N PRO A 98 7.73 9.64 0.53
CA PRO A 98 8.64 9.12 -0.48
C PRO A 98 9.86 10.05 -0.64
N LYS A 99 11.04 9.47 -0.87
CA LYS A 99 12.28 10.26 -1.06
C LYS A 99 12.61 10.55 -2.52
N ASN A 100 12.15 9.72 -3.45
CA ASN A 100 12.51 9.78 -4.87
C ASN A 100 11.45 9.10 -5.75
N GLY A 101 11.63 9.24 -7.06
CA GLY A 101 11.05 8.37 -8.09
C GLY A 101 11.21 6.90 -7.75
N SER A 102 10.20 6.11 -8.08
CA SER A 102 10.28 4.65 -8.00
C SER A 102 9.74 4.04 -9.29
N PRO A 103 10.46 3.09 -9.92
CA PRO A 103 10.01 2.46 -11.15
C PRO A 103 8.69 1.68 -10.94
N PRO A 104 7.97 1.33 -12.00
CA PRO A 104 6.84 0.41 -11.89
C PRO A 104 7.26 -0.94 -11.28
N HIS A 105 6.39 -1.52 -10.44
CA HIS A 105 6.63 -2.82 -9.80
C HIS A 105 5.55 -3.83 -10.16
N ALA A 106 5.95 -5.06 -10.47
CA ALA A 106 5.03 -6.18 -10.39
C ALA A 106 4.74 -6.51 -8.91
N LEU A 107 3.48 -6.80 -8.56
CA LEU A 107 3.08 -7.03 -7.18
C LEU A 107 2.46 -8.41 -6.97
N SER A 108 2.89 -9.10 -5.91
CA SER A 108 2.20 -10.25 -5.34
C SER A 108 1.26 -9.82 -4.21
N CYS A 109 0.13 -10.49 -4.06
CA CYS A 109 -0.74 -10.33 -2.89
C CYS A 109 -0.03 -10.81 -1.61
N SER A 110 0.05 -9.96 -0.60
CA SER A 110 0.68 -10.24 0.70
C SER A 110 -0.03 -11.35 1.50
N SER A 111 -1.30 -11.64 1.16
CA SER A 111 -2.12 -12.63 1.87
C SER A 111 -1.99 -14.04 1.28
N CYS A 112 -1.88 -14.19 -0.04
CA CYS A 112 -1.92 -15.51 -0.69
C CYS A 112 -0.81 -15.73 -1.73
N GLY A 113 0.03 -14.73 -2.01
CA GLY A 113 1.15 -14.82 -2.96
C GLY A 113 0.77 -14.76 -4.44
N VAL A 114 -0.53 -14.71 -4.79
CA VAL A 114 -0.95 -14.58 -6.20
C VAL A 114 -0.54 -13.21 -6.75
N MET A 115 0.07 -13.21 -7.94
CA MET A 115 0.43 -12.00 -8.68
C MET A 115 -0.81 -11.23 -9.14
N TYR A 116 -0.80 -9.91 -8.98
CA TYR A 116 -1.75 -9.01 -9.63
C TYR A 116 -1.39 -8.85 -11.12
N ASP A 117 -2.34 -8.36 -11.92
CA ASP A 117 -2.09 -8.16 -13.36
C ASP A 117 -1.35 -6.84 -13.60
N GLY A 118 -0.32 -6.87 -14.43
CA GLY A 118 0.42 -5.67 -14.84
C GLY A 118 1.38 -5.12 -13.78
N GLU A 119 1.81 -3.88 -13.99
CA GLU A 119 2.77 -3.18 -13.13
C GLU A 119 2.10 -2.01 -12.41
N PHE A 120 2.61 -1.70 -11.23
CA PHE A 120 2.09 -0.67 -10.33
C PHE A 120 3.12 0.44 -10.20
N SER A 121 2.75 1.63 -10.64
CA SER A 121 3.59 2.83 -10.56
C SER A 121 2.91 3.91 -9.70
N TRP A 122 3.74 4.73 -9.07
CA TRP A 122 3.30 6.01 -8.56
C TRP A 122 3.23 6.98 -9.74
N PRO A 123 2.16 7.79 -9.86
CA PRO A 123 2.12 8.85 -10.84
C PRO A 123 3.08 9.91 -10.34
N PHE A 124 4.30 9.92 -10.85
CA PHE A 124 5.20 11.05 -10.65
C PHE A 124 4.74 12.17 -11.58
N PRO A 125 4.23 13.31 -11.08
CA PRO A 125 4.39 14.53 -11.83
C PRO A 125 5.88 14.90 -11.78
N GLU A 126 6.39 15.48 -12.85
CA GLU A 126 7.79 15.88 -12.99
C GLU A 126 8.28 16.84 -11.87
N ASN A 127 7.38 17.44 -11.07
CA ASN A 127 7.71 18.52 -10.12
C ASN A 127 6.91 18.46 -8.80
N TRP A 128 7.35 17.66 -7.82
CA TRP A 128 6.95 17.82 -6.39
C TRP A 128 8.01 18.54 -5.55
N ALA A 129 8.70 19.50 -6.18
CA ALA A 129 9.41 20.55 -5.50
C ALA A 129 8.79 21.87 -5.95
N ASP A 130 7.83 22.37 -5.18
CA ASP A 130 7.52 23.79 -4.94
C ASP A 130 6.71 23.91 -3.65
#